data_AF-A0A0F9C4Q8-F1
#
_entry.id   AF-A0A0F9C4Q8-F1
#
_cell.length_a   1.000
_cell.length_b   1.000
_cell.length_c   1.000
_cell.angle_alpha   90.00
_cell.angle_beta   90.00
_cell.angle_gamma   90.00
#
_symmetry.space_group_name_H-M   'P 1'
#
loop_
_entity.id
_entity.type
_entity.pdbx_description
1 polymer ?
#
loop_
_entity_poly.entity_id
_entity_poly.type
_entity_poly.pdbx_seq_one_letter_code
_entity_poly.pdbx_strand_id
1 'polypeptide(L)'
;MESFQERNREMSDRMSQDGDLEDLTQKWFARSCKYEYSYHFTWLGRPIIQFPQDIIAAQEIIWSVKPDLIIETGIAHGGSLIFSASMLELLGEDGQVLGIDIDIREHN
;
A
#
# COMPACT_ATOMS: atom_id res chain seq x y z
N MET A 1 1.29 6.54 -24.29
CA MET A 1 1.05 5.68 -23.11
C MET A 1 2.00 4.48 -23.13
N GLU A 2 2.08 3.72 -24.23
CA GLU A 2 3.05 2.61 -24.40
C GLU A 2 4.51 3.04 -24.16
N SER A 3 4.98 4.13 -24.77
CA SER A 3 6.36 4.63 -24.58
C SER A 3 6.69 5.02 -23.12
N PHE A 4 5.69 5.37 -22.30
CA PHE A 4 5.91 5.69 -20.88
C PHE A 4 6.04 4.41 -20.04
N GLN A 5 5.13 3.45 -20.24
CA GLN A 5 5.16 2.18 -19.51
C GLN A 5 6.40 1.34 -19.87
N GLU A 6 6.79 1.33 -21.15
CA GLU A 6 7.98 0.65 -21.62
C GLU A 6 9.25 1.24 -20.99
N ARG A 7 9.37 2.57 -20.97
CA ARG A 7 10.46 3.26 -20.28
C ARG A 7 10.48 2.96 -18.78
N ASN A 8 9.33 2.96 -18.11
CA ASN A 8 9.27 2.66 -16.68
C ASN A 8 9.73 1.23 -16.39
N ARG A 9 9.32 0.26 -17.23
CA ARG A 9 9.78 -1.12 -17.12
C ARG A 9 11.29 -1.22 -17.31
N GLU A 10 11.83 -0.61 -18.36
CA GLU A 10 13.28 -0.59 -18.61
C GLU A 10 14.05 0.00 -17.42
N MET A 11 13.61 1.15 -16.89
CA MET A 11 14.29 1.79 -15.76
C MET A 11 14.15 0.97 -14.48
N SER A 12 13.01 0.32 -14.25
CA SER A 12 12.81 -0.59 -13.12
C SER A 12 13.70 -1.83 -13.22
N ASP A 13 13.88 -2.39 -14.42
CA ASP A 13 14.76 -3.53 -14.67
C ASP A 13 16.23 -3.16 -14.47
N ARG A 14 16.63 -1.95 -14.83
CA ARG A 14 17.98 -1.44 -14.55
C ARG A 14 18.18 -1.19 -13.07
N MET A 15 17.18 -0.62 -12.40
CA MET A 15 17.20 -0.36 -10.96
C MET A 15 17.35 -1.64 -10.15
N SER A 16 16.69 -2.74 -10.56
CA SER A 16 16.78 -4.03 -9.86
C SER A 16 18.15 -4.72 -10.00
N GLN A 17 18.97 -4.30 -10.96
CA GLN A 17 20.34 -4.79 -11.16
C GLN A 17 21.40 -3.92 -10.47
N ASP A 18 21.00 -2.81 -9.85
CA ASP A 18 21.89 -1.90 -9.15
C ASP A 18 22.09 -2.35 -7.68
N GLY A 19 23.16 -3.12 -7.46
CA GLY A 19 23.47 -3.66 -6.13
C GLY A 19 23.84 -2.59 -5.08
N ASP A 20 24.37 -1.44 -5.50
CA ASP A 20 24.65 -0.33 -4.58
C ASP A 20 23.33 0.28 -4.09
N LEU A 21 22.36 0.45 -4.99
CA LEU A 21 21.03 0.92 -4.64
C LEU A 21 20.27 -0.07 -3.74
N GLU A 22 20.41 -1.37 -3.98
CA GLU A 22 19.83 -2.41 -3.11
C GLU A 22 20.36 -2.29 -1.68
N ASP A 23 21.68 -2.23 -1.51
CA ASP A 23 22.33 -2.08 -0.20
C ASP A 23 21.91 -0.77 0.51
N LEU A 24 21.86 0.34 -0.22
CA LEU A 24 21.37 1.62 0.30
C LEU A 24 19.91 1.52 0.75
N THR A 25 19.06 0.87 -0.03
CA THR A 25 17.63 0.70 0.27
C THR A 25 17.43 -0.14 1.52
N GLN A 26 18.15 -1.26 1.68
CA GLN A 26 18.09 -2.09 2.89
C GLN A 26 18.54 -1.34 4.14
N LYS A 27 19.64 -0.57 4.02
CA LYS A 27 20.13 0.29 5.11
C LYS A 27 19.11 1.35 5.48
N TRP A 28 18.51 2.01 4.50
CA TRP A 28 17.48 3.01 4.75
C TRP A 28 16.26 2.39 5.42
N PHE A 29 15.73 1.28 4.90
CA PHE A 29 14.56 0.59 5.44
C PHE A 29 14.75 0.22 6.91
N ALA A 30 15.87 -0.44 7.24
CA ALA A 30 16.18 -0.82 8.61
C ALA A 30 16.33 0.40 9.54
N ARG A 31 16.82 1.53 9.03
CA ARG A 31 16.97 2.76 9.81
C ARG A 31 15.64 3.48 9.98
N SER A 32 14.81 3.56 8.95
CA SER A 32 13.51 4.25 8.97
C SER A 32 12.52 3.53 9.88
N CYS A 33 12.56 2.20 9.96
CA CYS A 33 11.79 1.42 10.93
C CYS A 33 12.03 1.85 12.38
N LYS A 34 13.27 2.25 12.75
CA LYS A 34 13.59 2.73 14.10
C LYS A 34 12.92 4.06 14.46
N TYR A 35 12.51 4.80 13.44
CA TYR A 35 11.79 6.06 13.57
C TYR A 35 10.33 5.92 13.14
N GLU A 36 9.82 4.69 13.06
CA GLU A 36 8.42 4.39 12.77
C GLU A 36 7.90 5.09 11.51
N TYR A 37 8.74 5.24 10.48
CA TYR A 37 8.40 6.04 9.29
C TYR A 37 7.06 5.64 8.65
N SER A 38 6.76 4.35 8.56
CA SER A 38 5.49 3.83 8.01
C SER A 38 4.25 4.17 8.86
N TYR A 39 4.41 4.61 10.11
CA TYR A 39 3.31 4.98 11.01
C TYR A 39 2.91 6.45 10.86
N HIS A 40 3.68 7.25 10.15
CA HIS A 40 3.48 8.70 10.05
C HIS A 40 2.39 9.11 9.06
N PHE A 41 1.79 8.16 8.34
CA PHE A 41 0.85 8.42 7.26
C PHE A 41 -0.59 8.19 7.69
N THR A 42 -1.49 8.95 7.06
CA THR A 42 -2.93 8.83 7.27
C THR A 42 -3.64 8.75 5.94
N TRP A 43 -4.70 7.95 5.88
CA TRP A 43 -5.68 7.98 4.80
C TRP A 43 -6.97 8.62 5.30
N LEU A 44 -7.35 9.76 4.71
CA LEU A 44 -8.54 10.54 5.10
C LEU A 44 -8.59 10.85 6.62
N GLY A 45 -7.43 11.10 7.23
CA GLY A 45 -7.30 11.37 8.67
C GLY A 45 -7.22 10.14 9.57
N ARG A 46 -7.35 8.92 9.03
CA ARG A 46 -7.16 7.66 9.78
C ARG A 46 -5.73 7.11 9.61
N PRO A 47 -5.02 6.73 10.67
CA PRO A 47 -3.67 6.17 10.55
C PRO A 47 -3.63 4.91 9.66
N ILE A 48 -2.70 4.89 8.70
CA ILE A 48 -2.44 3.75 7.81
C ILE A 48 -0.97 3.34 7.95
N ILE A 49 -0.72 2.18 8.55
CA ILE A 49 0.63 1.69 8.87
C ILE A 49 1.21 0.98 7.64
N GLN A 50 1.58 1.75 6.62
CA GLN A 50 2.12 1.27 5.34
C GLN A 50 3.09 2.30 4.78
N PHE A 51 4.03 1.89 3.93
CA PHE A 51 4.84 2.87 3.22
C PHE A 51 4.03 3.55 2.10
N PRO A 52 4.28 4.83 1.78
CA PRO A 52 3.53 5.54 0.74
C PRO A 52 3.56 4.84 -0.62
N GLN A 53 4.70 4.27 -1.01
CA GLN A 53 4.81 3.52 -2.27
C GLN A 53 3.96 2.24 -2.29
N ASP A 54 3.77 1.59 -1.13
CA ASP A 54 2.95 0.38 -1.04
C ASP A 54 1.46 0.73 -1.15
N ILE A 55 1.05 1.87 -0.57
CA ILE A 55 -0.32 2.40 -0.70
C ILE A 55 -0.63 2.70 -2.17
N ILE A 56 0.30 3.32 -2.91
CA ILE A 56 0.13 3.58 -4.35
C ILE A 56 0.10 2.27 -5.16
N ALA A 57 0.98 1.31 -4.85
CA ALA A 57 0.96 0.02 -5.51
C ALA A 57 -0.38 -0.71 -5.31
N ALA A 58 -0.90 -0.72 -4.08
CA ALA A 58 -2.21 -1.28 -3.77
C ALA A 58 -3.33 -0.54 -4.53
N GLN A 59 -3.25 0.78 -4.62
CA GLN A 59 -4.21 1.60 -5.38
C GLN A 59 -4.24 1.20 -6.87
N GLU A 60 -3.08 1.07 -7.51
CA GLU A 60 -2.98 0.67 -8.91
C GLU A 60 -3.48 -0.77 -9.14
N ILE A 61 -3.21 -1.68 -8.21
CA ILE A 61 -3.73 -3.06 -8.24
C ILE A 61 -5.25 -3.05 -8.16
N ILE A 62 -5.84 -2.35 -7.17
CA ILE A 62 -7.30 -2.28 -7.02
C ILE A 62 -7.94 -1.68 -8.28
N TRP A 63 -7.37 -0.61 -8.82
CA TRP A 63 -7.89 0.06 -10.02
C TRP A 63 -7.86 -0.82 -11.28
N SER A 64 -6.79 -1.59 -11.45
CA SER A 64 -6.62 -2.47 -12.61
C SER A 64 -7.43 -3.76 -12.49
N VAL A 65 -7.50 -4.34 -11.30
CA VAL A 65 -8.18 -5.62 -11.03
C VAL A 65 -9.69 -5.43 -10.90
N LYS A 66 -10.14 -4.33 -10.29
CA LYS A 66 -11.54 -4.05 -9.94
C LYS A 66 -12.19 -5.22 -9.17
N PRO A 67 -11.72 -5.48 -7.94
CA PRO A 67 -12.17 -6.63 -7.18
C PRO A 67 -13.53 -6.39 -6.51
N ASP A 68 -14.40 -7.39 -6.51
CA ASP A 68 -15.66 -7.36 -5.73
C ASP A 68 -15.43 -7.58 -4.22
N LEU A 69 -14.27 -8.14 -3.83
CA LEU A 69 -13.92 -8.42 -2.43
C LEU A 69 -12.43 -8.23 -2.17
N ILE A 70 -12.10 -7.44 -1.14
CA ILE A 70 -10.75 -7.29 -0.60
C ILE A 70 -10.73 -7.87 0.82
N ILE A 71 -9.77 -8.76 1.09
CA ILE A 71 -9.59 -9.37 2.42
C ILE A 71 -8.25 -8.91 2.97
N GLU A 72 -8.26 -8.33 4.18
CA GLU A 72 -7.06 -7.88 4.89
C GLU A 72 -6.93 -8.61 6.22
N THR A 73 -5.74 -9.12 6.52
CA THR A 73 -5.42 -9.74 7.81
C THR A 73 -4.47 -8.84 8.60
N GLY A 74 -4.84 -8.51 9.84
CA GLY A 74 -4.19 -7.50 10.65
C GLY A 74 -4.78 -6.11 10.37
N ILE A 75 -5.68 -5.67 11.24
CA ILE A 75 -6.42 -4.41 11.10
C ILE A 75 -5.60 -3.24 11.64
N ALA A 76 -4.86 -3.44 12.73
CA ALA A 76 -4.17 -2.38 13.46
C ALA A 76 -5.12 -1.19 13.76
N HIS A 77 -4.90 -0.01 13.15
CA HIS A 77 -5.76 1.16 13.29
C HIS A 77 -6.87 1.26 12.23
N GLY A 78 -6.98 0.31 11.30
CA GLY A 78 -8.04 0.24 10.30
C GLY A 78 -7.90 1.21 9.11
N GLY A 79 -6.84 2.01 9.02
CA GLY A 79 -6.67 2.95 7.90
C GLY A 79 -6.56 2.28 6.53
N SER A 80 -5.97 1.07 6.45
CA SER A 80 -5.91 0.30 5.21
C SER A 80 -7.28 -0.19 4.74
N LEU A 81 -8.15 -0.61 5.67
CA LEU A 81 -9.54 -0.96 5.36
C LEU A 81 -10.33 0.23 4.80
N ILE A 82 -10.17 1.41 5.40
CA ILE A 82 -10.80 2.65 4.89
C ILE A 82 -10.23 3.01 3.52
N PHE A 83 -8.93 2.83 3.32
CA PHE A 83 -8.31 3.00 2.00
C PHE A 83 -8.94 2.07 0.97
N SER A 84 -8.94 0.76 1.20
CA SER A 84 -9.51 -0.24 0.30
C SER A 84 -10.99 0.04 0.03
N ALA A 85 -11.78 0.36 1.05
CA ALA A 85 -13.20 0.67 0.89
C ALA A 85 -13.42 1.94 0.07
N SER A 86 -12.61 2.98 0.29
CA SER A 86 -12.70 4.21 -0.51
C SER A 86 -12.32 4.01 -1.97
N MET A 87 -11.41 3.07 -2.26
CA MET A 87 -11.06 2.71 -3.63
C MET A 87 -12.19 1.95 -4.32
N LEU A 88 -12.86 1.03 -3.63
CA LEU A 88 -14.03 0.31 -4.17
C LEU A 88 -15.20 1.27 -4.43
N GLU A 89 -15.46 2.20 -3.50
CA GLU A 89 -16.47 3.25 -3.69
C GLU A 89 -16.17 4.10 -4.94
N LEU A 90 -14.90 4.47 -5.18
CA LEU A 90 -14.49 5.22 -6.37
C LEU A 90 -14.70 4.45 -7.68
N LEU A 91 -14.64 3.12 -7.65
CA LEU A 91 -14.94 2.28 -8.81
C LEU A 91 -16.45 2.24 -9.12
N GLY A 92 -17.30 2.66 -8.18
CA GLY A 92 -18.76 2.61 -8.31
C GLY A 92 -19.32 1.19 -8.25
N GLU A 93 -18.59 0.26 -7.63
CA GLU A 93 -18.95 -1.14 -7.50
C GLU A 93 -19.43 -1.45 -6.08
N ASP A 94 -20.35 -2.41 -5.92
CA ASP A 94 -20.83 -2.90 -4.61
C ASP A 94 -19.79 -3.82 -3.94
N GLY A 95 -18.52 -3.43 -4.01
CA GLY A 95 -17.39 -4.19 -3.49
C GLY A 95 -17.35 -4.20 -1.97
N GLN A 96 -16.82 -5.28 -1.39
CA GLN A 96 -16.72 -5.46 0.06
C GLN A 96 -15.27 -5.48 0.54
N VAL A 97 -15.03 -4.98 1.74
CA VAL A 97 -13.75 -5.13 2.44
C VAL A 97 -13.97 -5.92 3.72
N LEU A 98 -13.23 -7.02 3.88
CA LEU A 98 -13.25 -7.86 5.07
C LEU A 98 -11.92 -7.76 5.81
N GLY A 99 -11.94 -7.10 6.98
CA GLY A 99 -10.83 -7.10 7.91
C GLY A 99 -10.89 -8.27 8.87
N ILE A 100 -9.75 -8.95 9.09
CA ILE A 100 -9.60 -10.05 10.04
C ILE A 100 -8.46 -9.70 11.00
N ASP A 101 -8.74 -9.65 12.30
CA ASP A 101 -7.73 -9.50 13.34
C ASP A 101 -7.98 -10.50 14.47
N ILE A 102 -6.92 -10.86 15.19
CA ILE A 102 -7.02 -11.66 16.41
C ILE A 102 -7.57 -10.84 17.59
N ASP A 103 -7.44 -9.51 17.52
CA ASP A 103 -7.89 -8.57 18.56
C ASP A 103 -8.52 -7.32 17.92
N ILE A 104 -9.86 -7.25 17.92
CA ILE A 104 -10.60 -6.07 17.47
C ILE A 104 -10.90 -5.20 18.69
N ARG A 105 -10.22 -4.05 18.76
CA ARG A 105 -10.30 -3.10 19.89
C ARG A 105 -11.44 -2.12 19.72
N GLU A 106 -11.97 -1.58 20.82
CA GLU A 106 -13.10 -0.63 20.82
C GLU A 106 -12.87 0.64 20.00
N HIS A 107 -11.62 1.06 19.80
CA HIS A 107 -11.28 2.28 19.04
C HIS A 107 -11.10 2.04 17.54
N ASN A 108 -11.31 0.80 17.07
CA ASN A 108 -11.23 0.47 15.65
C ASN A 108 -12.49 0.92 14.91
#